data_AF-A0A956W821-F1
#
_entry.id   AF-A0A956W821-F1
#
_cell.length_a   1.000
_cell.length_b   1.000
_cell.length_c   1.000
_cell.angle_alpha   90.00
_cell.angle_beta   90.00
_cell.angle_gamma   90.00
#
_symmetry.space_group_name_H-M   'P 1'
#
loop_
_entity.id
_entity.type
_entity.pdbx_description
1 polymer ?
#
loop_
_entity_poly.entity_id
_entity_poly.type
_entity_poly.pdbx_seq_one_letter_code
_entity_poly.pdbx_strand_id
1 'polypeptide(L)'
;AGSLHARAELVANFLRADGNVVEMEDSAREARLVQYTCPYLDAARVAPTVCEMDVQSLQRATGCDVELTESRLHGDDRCVFRVTLPSAN
;
A
#
# COMPACT_ATOMS: atom_id res chain seq x y z
N ALA A 1 -16.06 7.18 11.56
CA ALA A 1 -15.60 6.19 10.57
C ALA A 1 -15.65 6.84 9.20
N GLY A 2 -14.49 7.00 8.52
CA GLY A 2 -14.44 7.53 7.16
C GLY A 2 -14.83 6.48 6.12
N SER A 3 -15.20 6.91 4.92
CA SER A 3 -15.41 6.01 3.77
C SER A 3 -14.12 5.26 3.42
N LEU A 4 -14.24 4.15 2.68
CA LEU A 4 -13.07 3.42 2.16
C LEU A 4 -12.12 4.35 1.42
N HIS A 5 -12.65 5.15 0.50
CA HIS A 5 -11.89 6.16 -0.26
C HIS A 5 -11.08 7.08 0.66
N ALA A 6 -11.70 7.66 1.69
CA ALA A 6 -11.00 8.57 2.59
C ALA A 6 -9.84 7.89 3.34
N ARG A 7 -9.95 6.58 3.58
CA ARG A 7 -8.90 5.81 4.26
C ARG A 7 -7.83 5.30 3.31
N ALA A 8 -8.20 4.92 2.10
CA ALA A 8 -7.26 4.62 1.03
C ALA A 8 -6.42 5.85 0.68
N GLU A 9 -7.03 7.04 0.68
CA GLU A 9 -6.29 8.30 0.48
C GLU A 9 -5.30 8.57 1.62
N LEU A 10 -5.59 8.17 2.87
CA LEU A 10 -4.60 8.22 3.96
C LEU A 10 -3.41 7.29 3.67
N VAL A 11 -3.66 6.06 3.23
CA VAL A 11 -2.59 5.12 2.84
C VAL A 11 -1.76 5.70 1.69
N ALA A 12 -2.41 6.25 0.66
CA ALA A 12 -1.74 6.90 -0.47
C ALA A 12 -0.85 8.07 -0.02
N ASN A 13 -1.32 8.88 0.92
CA ASN A 13 -0.56 10.01 1.45
C ASN A 13 0.64 9.57 2.29
N PHE A 14 0.53 8.48 3.05
CA PHE A 14 1.69 7.89 3.74
C PHE A 14 2.77 7.46 2.74
N LEU A 15 2.38 6.72 1.70
CA LEU A 15 3.31 6.29 0.65
C LEU A 15 3.94 7.49 -0.08
N ARG A 16 3.15 8.51 -0.42
CA ARG A 16 3.67 9.72 -1.08
C ARG A 16 4.63 10.51 -0.19
N ALA A 17 4.34 10.60 1.11
CA ALA A 17 5.23 11.25 2.08
C ALA A 17 6.60 10.54 2.17
N ASP A 18 6.62 9.25 1.91
CA ASP A 18 7.81 8.41 1.82
C ASP A 18 8.53 8.50 0.45
N GLY A 19 8.08 9.40 -0.43
CA GLY A 19 8.70 9.68 -1.73
C GLY A 19 8.19 8.80 -2.88
N ASN A 20 7.15 8.01 -2.66
CA ASN A 20 6.56 7.15 -3.68
C ASN A 20 5.62 7.92 -4.62
N VAL A 21 5.65 7.61 -5.91
CA VAL A 21 4.65 8.07 -6.88
C VAL A 21 3.49 7.08 -6.86
N VAL A 22 2.32 7.53 -6.38
CA VAL A 22 1.15 6.67 -6.14
C VAL A 22 -0.11 7.22 -6.79
N GLU A 23 -0.76 6.37 -7.59
CA GLU A 23 -2.09 6.57 -8.15
C GLU A 23 -3.12 5.70 -7.41
N MET A 24 -4.35 6.20 -7.26
CA MET A 24 -5.43 5.46 -6.64
C MET A 24 -6.51 5.14 -7.68
N GLU A 25 -6.84 3.86 -7.77
CA GLU A 25 -7.95 3.33 -8.55
C GLU A 25 -9.04 2.88 -7.57
N ASP A 26 -10.14 3.63 -7.51
CA ASP A 26 -11.23 3.34 -6.59
C ASP A 26 -12.31 2.45 -7.20
N SER A 27 -12.82 1.54 -6.38
CA SER A 27 -14.08 0.85 -6.61
C SER A 27 -14.99 0.97 -5.38
N ALA A 28 -16.23 0.48 -5.49
CA ALA A 28 -17.19 0.52 -4.39
C ALA A 28 -16.80 -0.38 -3.19
N ARG A 29 -15.90 -1.36 -3.37
CA ARG A 29 -15.60 -2.40 -2.37
C ARG A 29 -14.12 -2.49 -1.98
N GLU A 30 -13.23 -2.08 -2.87
CA GLU A 30 -11.78 -2.04 -2.65
C GLU A 30 -11.19 -0.79 -3.31
N ALA A 31 -10.07 -0.31 -2.76
CA ALA A 31 -9.24 0.68 -3.42
C ALA A 31 -7.90 0.05 -3.77
N ARG A 32 -7.37 0.34 -4.95
CA ARG A 32 -6.05 -0.09 -5.40
C ARG A 32 -5.12 1.11 -5.43
N LEU A 33 -3.98 0.99 -4.77
CA LEU A 33 -2.92 2.00 -4.79
C LEU A 33 -1.77 1.48 -5.64
N VAL A 34 -1.59 2.08 -6.80
CA VAL A 34 -0.54 1.75 -7.77
C VAL A 34 0.68 2.61 -7.49
N GLN A 35 1.71 1.99 -6.93
CA GLN A 35 3.00 2.60 -6.63
C GLN A 35 3.97 2.35 -7.79
N TYR A 36 4.30 3.41 -8.52
CA TYR A 36 5.20 3.34 -9.68
C TYR A 36 6.68 3.39 -9.29
N THR A 37 7.02 3.99 -8.15
CA THR A 37 8.40 4.09 -7.65
C THR A 37 8.51 3.49 -6.26
N CYS A 38 9.60 2.76 -5.98
CA CYS A 38 9.90 2.20 -4.66
C CYS A 38 11.33 2.60 -4.28
N PRO A 39 11.54 3.48 -3.27
CA PRO A 39 12.86 3.90 -2.85
C PRO A 39 13.64 2.76 -2.18
N TYR A 40 12.94 1.72 -1.74
CA TYR A 40 13.52 0.60 -1.00
C TYR A 40 13.75 -0.64 -1.85
N LEU A 41 13.64 -0.60 -3.18
CA LEU A 41 13.75 -1.81 -4.00
C LEU A 41 15.07 -2.56 -3.77
N ASP A 42 16.19 -1.84 -3.71
CA ASP A 42 17.50 -2.47 -3.48
C ASP A 42 17.61 -3.03 -2.06
N ALA A 43 17.05 -2.34 -1.07
CA ALA A 43 16.98 -2.84 0.31
C ALA A 43 16.08 -4.08 0.42
N ALA A 44 14.94 -4.09 -0.26
CA ALA A 44 13.99 -5.20 -0.30
C ALA A 44 14.60 -6.46 -0.95
N ARG A 45 15.52 -6.30 -1.92
CA ARG A 45 16.27 -7.43 -2.50
C ARG A 45 17.21 -8.10 -1.49
N VAL A 46 17.71 -7.37 -0.51
CA VAL A 46 18.57 -7.89 0.57
C VAL A 46 17.73 -8.41 1.73
N ALA A 47 16.66 -7.68 2.08
CA ALA A 47 15.76 -7.98 3.17
C ALA A 47 14.29 -7.82 2.73
N PRO A 48 13.66 -8.90 2.20
CA PRO A 48 12.27 -8.88 1.74
C PRO A 48 11.27 -8.42 2.81
N THR A 49 11.61 -8.59 4.09
CA THR A 49 10.81 -8.16 5.24
C THR A 49 10.52 -6.66 5.26
N VAL A 50 11.29 -5.83 4.55
CA VAL A 50 11.01 -4.39 4.40
C VAL A 50 9.63 -4.14 3.78
N CYS A 51 9.25 -4.92 2.75
CA CYS A 51 7.93 -4.79 2.12
C CYS A 51 6.80 -5.20 3.08
N GLU A 52 7.02 -6.23 3.88
CA GLU A 52 6.05 -6.70 4.89
C GLU A 52 5.88 -5.67 6.02
N MET A 53 6.98 -5.07 6.47
CA MET A 53 6.98 -4.02 7.48
C MET A 53 6.23 -2.78 6.99
N ASP A 54 6.38 -2.43 5.72
CA ASP A 54 5.67 -1.31 5.12
C ASP A 54 4.15 -1.55 5.14
N VAL A 55 3.70 -2.72 4.68
CA VAL A 55 2.29 -3.13 4.76
C VAL A 55 1.76 -3.06 6.18
N GLN A 56 2.48 -3.61 7.16
CA GLN A 56 2.06 -3.54 8.57
C GLN A 56 2.00 -2.11 9.11
N SER A 57 2.91 -1.25 8.67
CA SER A 57 2.94 0.17 9.07
C SER A 57 1.71 0.91 8.54
N LEU A 58 1.35 0.68 7.26
CA LEU A 58 0.16 1.24 6.64
C LEU A 58 -1.13 0.76 7.31
N GLN A 59 -1.22 -0.54 7.64
CA GLN A 59 -2.35 -1.12 8.37
C GLN A 59 -2.51 -0.46 9.75
N ARG A 60 -1.43 -0.36 10.53
CA ARG A 60 -1.46 0.26 11.86
C ARG A 60 -1.79 1.75 11.81
N ALA A 61 -1.24 2.48 10.86
CA ALA A 61 -1.42 3.93 10.75
C ALA A 61 -2.83 4.33 10.30
N THR A 62 -3.47 3.51 9.44
CA THR A 62 -4.77 3.84 8.84
C THR A 62 -5.93 2.99 9.37
N GLY A 63 -5.62 1.94 10.13
CA GLY A 63 -6.54 0.92 10.63
C GLY A 63 -7.16 0.06 9.53
N CYS A 64 -6.70 0.15 8.29
CA CYS A 64 -7.27 -0.59 7.15
C CYS A 64 -6.62 -1.97 7.04
N ASP A 65 -7.32 -2.87 6.36
CA ASP A 65 -6.68 -4.07 5.82
C ASP A 65 -5.95 -3.65 4.53
N VAL A 66 -4.64 -3.84 4.50
CA VAL A 66 -3.77 -3.51 3.36
C VAL A 66 -3.02 -4.77 2.95
N GLU A 67 -3.03 -5.11 1.66
CA GLU A 67 -2.30 -6.24 1.10
C GLU A 67 -1.47 -5.80 -0.10
N LEU A 68 -0.20 -6.21 -0.17
CA LEU A 68 0.63 -6.01 -1.36
C LEU A 68 0.38 -7.15 -2.36
N THR A 69 -0.36 -6.84 -3.43
CA THR A 69 -0.83 -7.82 -4.43
C THR A 69 0.07 -7.96 -5.65
N GLU A 70 0.82 -6.91 -5.99
CA GLU A 70 1.88 -6.91 -7.00
C GLU A 70 3.11 -6.25 -6.37
N SER A 71 4.31 -6.72 -6.69
CA SER A 71 5.55 -6.22 -6.09
C SER A 71 6.71 -6.22 -7.06
N ARG A 72 7.38 -5.07 -7.17
CA ARG A 72 8.65 -4.93 -7.91
C ARG A 72 9.75 -5.86 -7.40
N LEU A 73 9.68 -6.29 -6.13
CA LEU A 73 10.59 -7.29 -5.59
C LEU A 73 10.44 -8.65 -6.29
N HIS A 74 9.22 -9.01 -6.68
CA HIS A 74 8.88 -10.29 -7.32
C HIS A 74 8.95 -10.23 -8.84
N GLY A 75 9.34 -9.09 -9.42
CA GLY A 75 9.52 -8.90 -10.86
C GLY A 75 8.35 -8.19 -11.55
N ASP A 76 7.33 -7.74 -10.81
CA ASP A 76 6.27 -6.91 -11.37
C ASP A 76 6.79 -5.51 -11.72
N ASP A 77 6.13 -4.82 -12.67
CA ASP A 77 6.54 -3.47 -13.10
C ASP A 77 6.33 -2.40 -12.01
N ARG A 78 5.42 -2.68 -11.07
CA ARG A 78 4.94 -1.75 -10.03
C ARG A 78 4.50 -2.50 -8.78
N CYS A 79 4.37 -1.77 -7.69
CA CYS A 79 3.77 -2.31 -6.48
C CYS A 79 2.28 -1.94 -6.45
N VAL A 80 1.40 -2.86 -6.09
CA VAL A 80 -0.04 -2.59 -5.96
C VAL A 80 -0.53 -2.99 -4.59
N PHE A 81 -0.98 -2.00 -3.81
CA PHE A 81 -1.62 -2.26 -2.53
C PHE A 81 -3.13 -2.30 -2.71
N ARG A 82 -3.76 -3.40 -2.28
CA ARG A 82 -5.21 -3.49 -2.12
C ARG A 82 -5.58 -3.02 -0.73
N VAL A 83 -6.49 -2.06 -0.65
CA VAL A 83 -7.00 -1.51 0.61
C VAL A 83 -8.48 -1.85 0.74
N THR A 84 -8.83 -2.43 1.88
CA THR A 84 -10.22 -2.72 2.27
C THR A 84 -10.51 -2.19 3.66
N LEU A 85 -11.79 -2.03 3.98
CA LEU A 85 -12.19 -1.76 5.35
C LEU A 85 -11.76 -2.95 6.23
N PRO A 86 -11.33 -2.70 7.48
CA PRO A 86 -10.93 -3.74 8.40
C PRO A 86 -12.12 -4.66 8.60
N SER A 87 -11.84 -5.95 8.50
CA SER A 87 -12.81 -6.99 8.84
C SER A 87 -13.30 -6.75 10.27
N ALA A 88 -14.61 -6.62 10.47
CA ALA A 88 -15.19 -6.50 11.81
C ALA A 88 -14.85 -7.76 12.61
N ASN A 89 -14.05 -7.60 13.66
CA ASN A 89 -13.78 -8.64 14.64
C ASN A 89 -14.63 -8.36 15.88
#